data_AF-A0A316TIX9-F1
#
_entry.id   AF-A0A316TIX9-F1
#
_cell.length_a   1.000
_cell.length_b   1.000
_cell.length_c   1.000
_cell.angle_alpha   90.00
_cell.angle_beta   90.00
_cell.angle_gamma   90.00
#
_symmetry.space_group_name_H-M   'P 1'
#
loop_
_entity.id
_entity.type
_entity.pdbx_description
1 polymer ?
#
loop_
_entity_poly.entity_id
_entity_poly.type
_entity_poly.pdbx_seq_one_letter_code
_entity_poly.pdbx_strand_id
1 'polypeptide(L)'
;MAVTTMDELKHYAEGTEVELSGFAEGQPFVVKLKRPSLMLLAQNGDIPNTLMAAASELFNDGIKGLNPNNFSRMADIFTAMAKASMVSPTYQEVEEAGLSLTDIQLLQIYNFSQTGVAPLQRFHQK
;
A
#
# COMPACT_ATOMS: atom_id res chain seq x y z
N MET A 1 -15.82 26.70 5.69
CA MET A 1 -15.11 25.43 5.92
C MET A 1 -14.84 25.34 7.41
N ALA A 2 -15.32 24.28 8.07
CA ALA A 2 -14.98 24.03 9.47
C ALA A 2 -13.58 23.41 9.55
N VAL A 3 -12.83 23.74 10.61
CA VAL A 3 -11.53 23.12 10.87
C VAL A 3 -11.75 21.68 11.31
N THR A 4 -10.98 20.74 10.77
CA THR A 4 -11.02 19.32 11.14
C THR A 4 -10.73 19.16 12.63
N THR A 5 -11.56 18.39 13.32
CA THR A 5 -11.41 18.17 14.77
C THR A 5 -10.38 17.08 15.08
N MET A 6 -9.86 17.07 16.30
CA MET A 6 -8.94 16.01 16.74
C MET A 6 -9.57 14.62 16.73
N ASP A 7 -10.89 14.51 16.91
CA ASP A 7 -11.58 13.22 16.87
C ASP A 7 -11.74 12.71 15.43
N GLU A 8 -11.95 13.58 14.45
CA GLU A 8 -11.91 13.22 13.02
C GLU A 8 -10.52 12.73 12.60
N LEU A 9 -9.45 13.38 13.10
CA LEU A 9 -8.07 12.96 12.83
C LEU A 9 -7.76 11.56 13.40
N LYS A 10 -8.27 11.23 14.60
CA LYS A 10 -8.14 9.89 15.17
C LYS A 10 -8.83 8.85 14.30
N HIS A 11 -10.02 9.16 13.78
CA HIS A 11 -10.73 8.26 12.89
C HIS A 11 -9.96 8.00 11.58
N TYR A 12 -9.27 9.02 11.03
CA TYR A 12 -8.36 8.79 9.89
C TYR A 12 -7.18 7.87 10.22
N ALA A 13 -6.72 7.84 11.47
CA ALA A 13 -5.64 6.97 11.90
C ALA A 13 -6.06 5.48 11.99
N GLU A 14 -7.35 5.20 12.17
CA GLU A 14 -7.91 3.83 12.19
C GLU A 14 -7.84 3.15 10.80
N GLY A 15 -7.60 3.94 9.75
CA GLY A 15 -7.55 3.48 8.37
C GLY A 15 -8.93 3.32 7.73
N THR A 16 -8.93 2.96 6.46
CA THR A 16 -10.13 2.73 5.66
C THR A 16 -10.23 1.26 5.30
N GLU A 17 -11.43 0.69 5.42
CA GLU A 17 -11.69 -0.67 4.98
C GLU A 17 -11.62 -0.76 3.45
N VAL A 18 -10.76 -1.65 2.97
CA VAL A 18 -10.49 -1.89 1.57
C VAL A 18 -10.59 -3.39 1.32
N GLU A 19 -11.42 -3.75 0.36
CA GLU A 19 -11.50 -5.11 -0.17
C GLU A 19 -10.38 -5.30 -1.20
N LEU A 20 -9.41 -6.15 -0.87
CA LEU A 20 -8.37 -6.61 -1.79
C LEU A 20 -8.80 -7.90 -2.46
N SER A 21 -8.10 -8.22 -3.56
CA SER A 21 -8.24 -9.53 -4.21
C SER A 21 -7.97 -10.66 -3.21
N GLY A 22 -8.80 -11.68 -3.25
CA GLY A 22 -8.69 -12.86 -2.40
C GLY A 22 -7.43 -13.67 -2.63
N PHE A 23 -7.07 -14.50 -1.64
CA PHE A 23 -6.02 -15.52 -1.80
C PHE A 23 -6.51 -16.75 -2.58
N ALA A 24 -7.83 -16.97 -2.60
CA ALA A 24 -8.50 -18.04 -3.32
C ALA A 24 -9.79 -17.52 -3.96
N GLU A 25 -10.32 -18.25 -4.95
CA GLU A 25 -11.58 -17.90 -5.60
C GLU A 25 -12.73 -17.80 -4.59
N GLY A 26 -13.47 -16.69 -4.63
CA GLY A 26 -14.64 -16.46 -3.78
C GLY A 26 -14.36 -16.04 -2.34
N GLN A 27 -13.10 -15.78 -1.96
CA GLN A 27 -12.73 -15.34 -0.61
C GLN A 27 -12.12 -13.94 -0.63
N PRO A 28 -12.92 -12.86 -0.54
CA PRO A 28 -12.39 -11.50 -0.54
C PRO A 28 -11.51 -11.24 0.69
N PHE A 29 -10.41 -10.51 0.50
CA PHE A 29 -9.48 -10.19 1.58
C PHE A 29 -9.69 -8.73 2.01
N VAL A 30 -10.46 -8.53 3.09
CA VAL A 30 -10.76 -7.19 3.61
C VAL A 30 -9.70 -6.78 4.62
N VAL A 31 -9.10 -5.61 4.40
CA VAL A 31 -8.07 -5.02 5.27
C VAL A 31 -8.38 -3.56 5.57
N LYS A 32 -7.93 -3.06 6.72
CA LYS A 32 -7.88 -1.63 7.02
C LYS A 32 -6.53 -1.07 6.57
N LEU A 33 -6.57 -0.12 5.64
CA LEU A 33 -5.39 0.55 5.11
C LEU A 33 -5.36 2.02 5.51
N LYS A 34 -4.18 2.51 5.89
CA LYS A 34 -3.87 3.94 5.94
C LYS A 34 -3.02 4.34 4.74
N ARG A 35 -2.85 5.64 4.53
CA ARG A 35 -2.03 6.18 3.44
C ARG A 35 -0.66 6.61 3.97
N PRO A 36 0.35 5.73 3.96
CA PRO A 36 1.70 6.14 4.28
C PRO A 36 2.28 7.00 3.15
N SER A 37 3.24 7.83 3.51
CA SER A 37 4.00 8.62 2.54
C SER A 37 5.28 7.86 2.17
N LEU A 38 5.48 7.57 0.88
CA LEU A 38 6.72 6.98 0.38
C LEU A 38 7.94 7.85 0.72
N MET A 39 7.77 9.18 0.70
CA MET A 39 8.83 10.11 1.10
C MET A 39 9.15 10.01 2.60
N LEU A 40 8.15 9.77 3.45
CA LEU A 40 8.36 9.61 4.89
C LEU A 40 9.08 8.29 5.19
N LEU A 41 8.75 7.20 4.49
CA LEU A 41 9.45 5.93 4.60
C LEU A 41 10.91 6.05 4.15
N ALA A 42 11.14 6.78 3.06
CA ALA A 42 12.50 7.09 2.59
C ALA A 42 13.27 7.94 3.62
N GLN A 43 12.62 8.92 4.25
CA GLN A 43 13.23 9.77 5.28
C GLN A 43 13.58 8.97 6.56
N ASN A 44 12.72 8.04 6.97
CA ASN A 44 12.88 7.25 8.20
C ASN A 44 13.88 6.09 8.04
N GLY A 45 14.33 5.80 6.82
CA GLY A 45 15.23 4.69 6.52
C GLY A 45 14.53 3.34 6.33
N ASP A 46 13.20 3.32 6.26
CA ASP A 46 12.41 2.13 5.96
C ASP A 46 12.61 1.66 4.51
N ILE A 47 13.03 2.58 3.62
CA ILE A 47 13.51 2.30 2.27
C ILE A 47 15.05 2.31 2.28
N PRO A 48 15.73 1.18 2.01
CA PRO A 48 17.18 1.12 1.87
C PRO A 48 17.73 2.12 0.84
N ASN A 49 18.90 2.70 1.11
CA ASN A 49 19.57 3.65 0.21
C ASN A 49 19.79 3.11 -1.21
N THR A 50 19.97 1.78 -1.33
CA THR A 50 20.11 1.08 -2.62
C THR A 50 18.85 1.14 -3.47
N LEU A 51 17.69 1.38 -2.86
CA LEU A 51 16.36 1.46 -3.48
C LEU A 51 15.88 2.89 -3.68
N MET A 52 16.60 3.91 -3.19
CA MET A 52 16.18 5.31 -3.26
C MET A 52 16.00 5.83 -4.69
N ALA A 53 16.84 5.37 -5.62
CA ALA A 53 16.68 5.70 -7.04
C ALA A 53 15.36 5.14 -7.59
N ALA A 54 15.05 3.88 -7.30
CA ALA A 54 13.80 3.25 -7.72
C ALA A 54 12.57 3.86 -7.03
N ALA A 55 12.69 4.26 -5.75
CA ALA A 55 11.63 4.96 -5.03
C ALA A 55 11.37 6.35 -5.62
N SER A 56 12.42 7.05 -6.04
CA SER A 56 12.32 8.35 -6.72
C SER A 56 11.66 8.23 -8.10
N GLU A 57 12.06 7.24 -8.90
CA GLU A 57 11.43 6.92 -10.19
C GLU A 57 9.94 6.60 -10.00
N LEU A 58 9.62 5.73 -9.04
CA LEU A 58 8.24 5.33 -8.74
C LEU A 58 7.37 6.51 -8.26
N PHE A 59 7.95 7.43 -7.49
CA PHE A 59 7.26 8.63 -7.05
C PHE A 59 6.95 9.60 -8.20
N ASN A 60 7.92 9.81 -9.11
CA ASN A 60 7.79 10.76 -10.21
C ASN A 60 6.95 10.22 -11.37
N ASP A 61 7.21 8.97 -11.78
CA ASP A 61 6.69 8.40 -13.03
C ASP A 61 5.64 7.30 -12.80
N GLY A 62 5.39 6.96 -11.53
CA GLY A 62 4.52 5.84 -11.16
C GLY A 62 5.08 4.50 -11.65
N ILE A 63 4.22 3.48 -11.67
CA ILE A 63 4.62 2.12 -12.06
C ILE A 63 5.11 2.06 -13.52
N LYS A 64 4.68 3.01 -14.36
CA LYS A 64 5.06 3.06 -15.79
C LYS A 64 6.51 3.47 -16.02
N GLY A 65 7.14 4.16 -15.07
CA GLY A 65 8.54 4.56 -15.15
C GLY A 65 9.53 3.47 -14.75
N LEU A 66 9.06 2.37 -14.16
CA LEU A 66 9.95 1.34 -13.64
C LEU A 66 10.49 0.44 -14.75
N ASN A 67 11.83 0.31 -14.78
CA ASN A 67 12.51 -0.65 -15.65
C ASN A 67 12.17 -2.09 -15.24
N PRO A 68 11.78 -2.99 -16.17
CA PRO A 68 11.55 -4.41 -15.89
C PRO A 68 12.72 -5.11 -15.18
N ASN A 69 13.95 -4.64 -15.39
CA ASN A 69 15.14 -5.16 -14.72
C ASN A 69 15.20 -4.83 -13.21
N ASN A 70 14.31 -3.95 -12.73
CA ASN A 70 14.20 -3.54 -11.32
C ASN A 70 13.09 -4.27 -10.56
N PHE A 71 12.59 -5.41 -11.06
CA PHE A 71 11.46 -6.14 -10.46
C PHE A 71 11.65 -6.44 -8.96
N SER A 72 12.84 -6.90 -8.55
CA SER A 72 13.15 -7.13 -7.12
C SER A 72 13.06 -5.85 -6.30
N ARG A 73 13.54 -4.72 -6.84
CA ARG A 73 13.49 -3.42 -6.17
C ARG A 73 12.05 -2.92 -6.01
N MET A 74 11.22 -3.19 -7.02
CA MET A 74 9.80 -2.88 -6.98
C MET A 74 9.08 -3.69 -5.90
N ALA A 75 9.37 -4.99 -5.81
CA ALA A 75 8.82 -5.86 -4.76
C ALA A 75 9.20 -5.36 -3.36
N ASP A 76 10.45 -4.94 -3.15
CA ASP A 76 10.91 -4.40 -1.87
C ASP A 76 10.16 -3.11 -1.50
N ILE A 77 10.00 -2.18 -2.45
CA ILE A 77 9.29 -0.92 -2.21
C ILE A 77 7.80 -1.17 -1.92
N PHE A 78 7.14 -2.04 -2.70
CA PHE A 78 5.74 -2.38 -2.48
C PHE A 78 5.53 -3.10 -1.14
N THR A 79 6.48 -3.94 -0.75
CA THR A 79 6.47 -4.61 0.55
C THR A 79 6.61 -3.60 1.69
N ALA A 80 7.56 -2.66 1.59
CA ALA A 80 7.71 -1.60 2.57
C ALA A 80 6.45 -0.72 2.68
N MET A 81 5.84 -0.38 1.54
CA MET A 81 4.57 0.34 1.50
C MET A 81 3.43 -0.47 2.12
N ALA A 82 3.35 -1.78 1.87
CA ALA A 82 2.33 -2.64 2.46
C ALA A 82 2.47 -2.73 3.98
N LYS A 83 3.68 -2.94 4.49
CA LYS A 83 4.01 -2.92 5.92
C LYS A 83 3.60 -1.61 6.59
N ALA A 84 3.81 -0.49 5.90
CA ALA A 84 3.43 0.83 6.40
C ALA A 84 1.93 1.15 6.24
N SER A 85 1.22 0.50 5.31
CA SER A 85 -0.18 0.78 4.99
C SER A 85 -1.17 -0.04 5.80
N MET A 86 -0.85 -1.30 6.08
CA MET A 86 -1.77 -2.25 6.72
C MET A 86 -1.91 -1.97 8.22
N VAL A 87 -3.13 -1.59 8.63
CA VAL A 87 -3.49 -1.33 10.03
C VAL A 87 -4.07 -2.59 10.67
N SER A 88 -4.96 -3.30 9.98
CA SER A 88 -5.57 -4.54 10.47
C SER A 88 -6.15 -5.40 9.33
N PRO A 89 -5.82 -6.70 9.23
CA PRO A 89 -4.64 -7.31 9.84
C PRO A 89 -3.37 -6.56 9.45
N THR A 90 -2.36 -6.60 10.30
CA THR A 90 -1.03 -6.09 9.98
C THR A 90 -0.35 -7.02 8.98
N TYR A 91 0.63 -6.49 8.24
CA TYR A 91 1.41 -7.31 7.30
C TYR A 91 2.05 -8.52 8.00
N GLN A 92 2.56 -8.32 9.22
CA GLN A 92 3.18 -9.38 10.01
C GLN A 92 2.17 -10.47 10.41
N GLU A 93 0.95 -10.12 10.81
CA GLU A 93 -0.09 -11.10 11.14
C GLU A 93 -0.46 -11.98 9.93
N VAL A 94 -0.42 -11.42 8.72
CA VAL A 94 -0.64 -12.19 7.48
C VAL A 94 0.51 -13.17 7.24
N GLU A 95 1.75 -12.75 7.42
CA GLU A 95 2.93 -13.63 7.31
C GLU A 95 2.92 -14.74 8.37
N GLU A 96 2.56 -14.41 9.61
CA GLU A 96 2.44 -15.37 10.73
C GLU A 96 1.34 -16.41 10.49
N ALA A 97 0.30 -16.05 9.74
CA ALA A 97 -0.74 -16.98 9.29
C ALA A 97 -0.27 -17.91 8.15
N GLY A 98 0.97 -17.78 7.67
CA GLY A 98 1.54 -18.56 6.58
C GLY A 98 1.12 -18.07 5.19
N LEU A 99 0.60 -16.84 5.09
CA LEU A 99 0.21 -16.22 3.84
C LEU A 99 1.25 -15.19 3.40
N SER A 100 1.44 -15.06 2.09
CA SER A 100 2.22 -13.98 1.49
C SER A 100 1.33 -13.18 0.57
N LEU A 101 1.39 -11.85 0.66
CA LEU A 101 0.61 -11.01 -0.24
C LEU A 101 1.01 -11.28 -1.70
N THR A 102 0.00 -11.43 -2.55
CA THR A 102 0.19 -11.60 -3.98
C THR A 102 0.61 -10.28 -4.63
N ASP A 103 1.20 -10.35 -5.83
CA ASP A 103 1.59 -9.16 -6.60
C ASP A 103 0.40 -8.20 -6.81
N ILE A 104 -0.79 -8.74 -7.03
CA ILE A 104 -2.03 -7.97 -7.22
C ILE A 104 -2.41 -7.25 -5.92
N GLN A 105 -2.33 -7.91 -4.78
CA GLN A 105 -2.65 -7.30 -3.48
C GLN A 105 -1.63 -6.19 -3.14
N LEU A 106 -0.34 -6.43 -3.35
CA LEU A 106 0.70 -5.42 -3.17
C LEU A 106 0.47 -4.19 -4.06
N LEU A 107 0.09 -4.42 -5.32
CA LEU A 107 -0.23 -3.37 -6.26
C LEU A 107 -1.49 -2.58 -5.86
N GLN A 108 -2.53 -3.26 -5.37
CA GLN A 108 -3.75 -2.62 -4.87
C GLN A 108 -3.46 -1.72 -3.66
N ILE A 109 -2.64 -2.19 -2.71
CA ILE A 109 -2.24 -1.42 -1.53
C ILE A 109 -1.42 -0.19 -1.95
N TYR A 110 -0.45 -0.36 -2.87
CA TYR A 110 0.31 0.77 -3.41
C TYR A 110 -0.59 1.79 -4.13
N ASN A 111 -1.52 1.34 -4.97
CA ASN A 111 -2.44 2.24 -5.65
C ASN A 111 -3.32 3.01 -4.64
N PHE A 112 -3.79 2.33 -3.59
CA PHE A 112 -4.53 2.95 -2.50
C PHE A 112 -3.71 4.02 -1.78
N SER A 113 -2.43 3.78 -1.47
CA SER A 113 -1.61 4.80 -0.80
C SER A 113 -1.48 6.07 -1.64
N GLN A 114 -1.29 5.92 -2.96
CA GLN A 114 -1.12 7.03 -3.89
C GLN A 114 -2.40 7.84 -4.13
N THR A 115 -3.53 7.15 -4.31
CA THR A 115 -4.77 7.79 -4.85
C THR A 115 -5.99 7.68 -3.94
N GLY A 116 -5.89 6.98 -2.81
CA GLY A 116 -6.99 6.71 -1.89
C GLY A 116 -7.98 5.66 -2.42
N VAL A 117 -9.23 5.69 -1.94
CA VAL A 117 -10.28 4.70 -2.28
C VAL A 117 -10.79 4.82 -3.73
N ALA A 118 -10.59 5.97 -4.37
CA ALA A 118 -11.20 6.30 -5.66
C ALA A 118 -10.95 5.31 -6.83
N PRO A 119 -9.79 4.63 -6.96
CA PRO A 119 -9.59 3.66 -8.02
C PRO A 119 -10.07 2.24 -7.66
N LEU A 120 -10.24 1.89 -6.37
CA LEU A 120 -10.63 0.54 -5.99
C LEU A 120 -12.06 0.21 -6.45
N GLN A 121 -12.96 1.21 -6.44
CA GLN A 121 -14.32 1.06 -6.98
C GLN A 121 -14.37 0.76 -8.49
N ARG A 122 -13.34 1.14 -9.27
CA ARG A 122 -13.33 0.90 -10.72
C ARG A 122 -13.05 -0.55 -11.09
N PHE A 123 -12.49 -1.36 -10.18
CA PHE A 123 -12.32 -2.79 -10.41
C PHE A 123 -13.59 -3.60 -10.15
N HIS A 124 -14.58 -3.02 -9.45
CA HIS A 124 -15.87 -3.67 -9.14
C HIS A 124 -16.96 -3.34 -10.17
N GLN A 125 -16.66 -2.59 -11.23
CA GLN A 125 -17.59 -2.29 -12.31
C GLN A 125 -17.18 -3.01 -13.60
N LYS A 126 -17.54 -4.29 -13.70
CA LYS A 126 -17.69 -5.02 -14.96
C LYS A 126 -19.01 -5.77 -14.94
#